data_AF-A0A1R3V0X0-F1
#
_entry.id   AF-A0A1R3V0X0-F1
#
_cell.length_a   1.000
_cell.length_b   1.000
_cell.length_c   1.000
_cell.angle_alpha   90.00
_cell.angle_beta   90.00
_cell.angle_gamma   90.00
#
_symmetry.space_group_name_H-M   'P 1'
#
loop_
_entity.id
_entity.type
_entity.pdbx_description
1 polymer ?
#
loop_
_entity_poly.entity_id
_entity_poly.type
_entity_poly.pdbx_seq_one_letter_code
_entity_poly.pdbx_strand_id
1 'polypeptide(L)'
;MMPTLVAKPPQGDDWMHEAKFDGYRSQIIIDAGGARIFTRRGLEWTSKYRDLVEAAKGLNVQNAIIDGEVVVLNEAGLSDFAALRKAITRRQHDLYFVAFDLLHLNGHDLRDMALEDRRA
;
A
#
# COMPACT_ATOMS: atom_id res chain seq x y z
N MET A 1 1.50 12.38 -2.04
CA MET A 1 0.18 12.90 -2.46
C MET A 1 -0.86 12.65 -1.36
N MET A 2 -1.86 13.51 -1.16
CA MET A 2 -2.99 13.28 -0.25
C MET A 2 -4.32 13.48 -0.98
N PRO A 3 -5.38 12.74 -0.61
CA PRO A 3 -6.71 13.02 -1.13
C PRO A 3 -7.24 14.35 -0.59
N THR A 4 -8.03 15.04 -1.42
CA THR A 4 -8.80 16.23 -1.03
C THR A 4 -10.22 15.82 -0.68
N LEU A 5 -10.71 16.23 0.49
CA LEU A 5 -12.08 15.96 0.91
C LEU A 5 -13.06 16.78 0.07
N VAL A 6 -14.00 16.11 -0.59
CA VAL A 6 -15.06 16.71 -1.40
C VAL A 6 -16.41 16.09 -1.01
N ALA A 7 -17.51 16.80 -1.28
CA ALA A 7 -18.85 16.36 -0.89
C ALA A 7 -19.33 15.12 -1.67
N LYS A 8 -18.89 14.97 -2.92
CA LYS A 8 -19.21 13.83 -3.79
C LYS A 8 -17.97 13.46 -4.61
N PRO A 9 -17.75 12.17 -4.92
CA PRO A 9 -16.71 11.78 -5.86
C PRO A 9 -16.88 12.52 -7.19
N PRO A 10 -15.78 12.99 -7.80
CA PRO A 10 -15.83 13.57 -9.14
C PRO A 10 -16.30 12.53 -10.16
N GLN A 11 -16.86 13.00 -11.27
CA GLN A 11 -17.44 12.19 -12.35
C GLN A 11 -16.75 12.50 -13.68
N GLY A 12 -16.94 11.61 -14.66
CA GLY A 12 -16.38 11.73 -16.01
C GLY A 12 -15.23 10.76 -16.25
N ASP A 13 -14.84 10.63 -17.51
CA ASP A 13 -13.86 9.63 -17.97
C ASP A 13 -12.43 9.95 -17.53
N ASP A 14 -12.16 11.19 -17.11
CA ASP A 14 -10.86 11.61 -16.55
C ASP A 14 -10.60 11.09 -15.12
N TRP A 15 -11.54 10.35 -14.52
CA TRP A 15 -11.46 9.90 -13.12
C TRP A 15 -11.55 8.39 -12.99
N MET A 16 -10.61 7.83 -12.23
CA MET A 16 -10.68 6.47 -11.71
C MET A 16 -11.19 6.49 -10.27
N HIS A 17 -12.06 5.54 -9.91
CA HIS A 17 -12.57 5.38 -8.54
C HIS A 17 -12.02 4.11 -7.90
N GLU A 18 -11.65 4.23 -6.63
CA GLU A 18 -11.18 3.10 -5.84
C GLU A 18 -11.96 2.98 -4.53
N ALA A 19 -12.05 1.76 -4.02
CA ALA A 19 -12.54 1.52 -2.68
C ALA A 19 -11.62 2.24 -1.68
N LYS A 20 -12.23 3.07 -0.83
CA LYS A 20 -11.52 3.68 0.29
C LYS A 20 -11.39 2.65 1.41
N PHE A 21 -10.15 2.27 1.72
CA PHE A 21 -9.85 1.46 2.89
C PHE A 21 -9.52 2.33 4.10
N ASP A 22 -9.91 1.88 5.29
CA ASP A 22 -9.48 2.47 6.56
C ASP A 22 -8.34 1.65 7.16
N GLY A 23 -7.11 2.13 6.99
CA GLY A 23 -5.92 1.42 7.42
C GLY A 23 -4.74 2.30 7.78
N TYR A 24 -3.54 1.76 7.60
CA TYR A 24 -2.30 2.51 7.67
C TYR A 24 -1.63 2.59 6.30
N ARG A 25 -1.69 3.77 5.66
CA ARG A 25 -0.89 4.04 4.47
C ARG A 25 0.58 3.74 4.69
N SER A 26 1.11 2.88 3.84
CA SER A 26 2.46 2.35 3.92
C SER A 26 3.07 2.21 2.53
N GLN A 27 4.40 2.31 2.46
CA GLN A 27 5.16 2.08 1.25
C GLN A 27 6.04 0.86 1.41
N ILE A 28 5.97 -0.05 0.45
CA ILE A 28 6.92 -1.17 0.32
C ILE A 28 8.06 -0.69 -0.56
N ILE A 29 9.29 -0.84 -0.07
CA ILE A 29 10.52 -0.57 -0.82
C ILE A 29 11.25 -1.90 -0.99
N ILE A 30 11.54 -2.25 -2.24
CA ILE A 30 12.31 -3.43 -2.63
C ILE A 30 13.56 -2.96 -3.34
N ASP A 31 14.73 -3.44 -2.89
CA ASP A 31 16.03 -3.18 -3.51
C ASP A 31 17.01 -4.32 -3.19
N ALA A 32 18.31 -4.12 -3.46
CA ALA A 32 19.36 -5.10 -3.18
C ALA A 32 19.48 -5.48 -1.69
N GLY A 33 18.99 -4.65 -0.77
CA GLY A 33 18.90 -4.93 0.66
C GLY A 33 17.66 -5.71 1.08
N GLY A 34 16.79 -6.07 0.14
CA GLY A 34 15.54 -6.80 0.37
C GLY A 34 14.31 -5.89 0.42
N ALA A 35 13.23 -6.40 1.05
CA ALA A 35 11.97 -5.66 1.20
C ALA A 35 11.88 -4.99 2.59
N ARG A 36 11.45 -3.73 2.60
CA ARG A 36 11.21 -2.92 3.80
C ARG A 36 9.88 -2.21 3.68
N ILE A 37 9.20 -1.96 4.79
CA ILE A 37 7.91 -1.26 4.79
C ILE A 37 7.97 -0.04 5.68
N PHE A 38 7.58 1.10 5.13
CA PHE A 38 7.58 2.40 5.79
C PHE A 38 6.16 2.90 5.96
N THR A 39 5.86 3.46 7.13
CA THR A 39 4.61 4.21 7.32
C THR A 39 4.64 5.49 6.48
N ARG A 40 3.47 6.09 6.29
CA ARG A 40 3.33 7.43 5.71
C ARG A 40 4.24 8.51 6.32
N ARG A 41 4.66 8.38 7.58
CA ARG A 41 5.57 9.34 8.26
C ARG A 41 7.05 9.00 8.08
N GLY A 42 7.39 7.99 7.27
CA GLY A 42 8.76 7.54 7.06
C GLY A 42 9.32 6.65 8.18
N LEU A 43 8.48 6.22 9.14
CA LEU A 43 8.92 5.25 10.15
C LEU A 43 9.00 3.86 9.54
N GLU A 44 10.15 3.21 9.67
CA GLU A 44 10.34 1.84 9.22
C GLU A 44 9.62 0.86 10.16
N TRP A 45 8.62 0.14 9.62
CA TRP A 45 7.79 -0.84 10.33
C TRP A 45 7.98 -2.27 9.82
N THR A 46 9.11 -2.56 9.16
CA THR A 46 9.50 -3.88 8.66
C THR A 46 9.27 -5.01 9.68
N SER A 47 9.66 -4.82 10.95
CA SER A 47 9.51 -5.83 12.02
C SER A 47 8.06 -6.04 12.49
N LYS A 48 7.17 -5.08 12.25
CA LYS A 48 5.73 -5.17 12.55
C LYS A 48 4.94 -5.82 11.42
N TYR A 49 5.51 -5.84 10.22
CA TYR A 49 4.87 -6.29 8.98
C TYR A 49 5.62 -7.47 8.34
N ARG A 50 6.15 -8.40 9.15
CA ARG A 50 7.05 -9.45 8.65
C ARG A 50 6.42 -10.30 7.55
N ASP A 51 5.16 -10.70 7.72
CA ASP A 51 4.48 -11.55 6.74
C ASP A 51 4.29 -10.82 5.39
N LEU A 52 4.00 -9.51 5.43
CA LEU A 52 3.93 -8.66 4.23
C LEU A 52 5.31 -8.45 3.59
N VAL A 53 6.36 -8.32 4.39
CA VAL A 53 7.75 -8.21 3.93
C VAL A 53 8.17 -9.49 3.21
N GLU A 54 7.88 -10.66 3.79
CA GLU A 54 8.18 -11.94 3.14
C GLU A 54 7.39 -12.12 1.84
N ALA A 55 6.11 -11.74 1.82
CA ALA A 55 5.32 -11.74 0.58
C ALA A 55 5.94 -10.80 -0.49
N ALA A 56 6.37 -9.61 -0.10
CA ALA A 56 6.99 -8.64 -1.01
C ALA A 56 8.32 -9.15 -1.60
N LYS A 57 9.12 -9.91 -0.85
CA LYS A 57 10.35 -10.55 -1.36
C LYS A 57 10.08 -11.56 -2.49
N GLY A 58 8.87 -12.10 -2.59
CA GLY A 58 8.46 -13.01 -3.64
C GLY A 58 8.16 -12.33 -4.98
N LEU A 59 8.12 -10.99 -5.04
CA LEU A 59 7.87 -10.27 -6.27
C LEU A 59 9.09 -10.34 -7.20
N ASN A 60 8.84 -10.65 -8.49
CA ASN A 60 9.89 -10.73 -9.50
C ASN A 60 10.27 -9.34 -10.04
N VAL A 61 10.93 -8.54 -9.20
CA VAL A 61 11.40 -7.18 -9.51
C VAL A 61 12.83 -6.99 -9.02
N GLN A 62 13.61 -6.17 -9.72
CA GLN A 62 14.96 -5.80 -9.29
C GLN A 62 14.92 -4.75 -8.17
N ASN A 63 14.02 -3.77 -8.32
CA ASN A 63 13.71 -2.79 -7.29
C ASN A 63 12.33 -2.19 -7.56
N ALA A 64 11.64 -1.78 -6.50
CA ALA A 64 10.31 -1.17 -6.61
C ALA A 64 9.98 -0.29 -5.41
N ILE A 65 9.13 0.71 -5.63
CA ILE A 65 8.45 1.46 -4.57
C ILE A 65 6.95 1.36 -4.82
N ILE A 66 6.24 0.68 -3.93
CA ILE A 66 4.79 0.42 -4.04
C ILE A 66 4.07 1.17 -2.93
N ASP A 67 3.08 1.98 -3.27
CA ASP A 67 2.22 2.70 -2.32
C ASP A 67 0.91 1.93 -2.11
N GLY A 68 0.46 1.86 -0.87
CA GLY A 68 -0.70 1.07 -0.51
C GLY A 68 -1.19 1.31 0.91
N GLU A 69 -2.25 0.59 1.26
CA GLU A 69 -2.87 0.64 2.58
C GLU A 69 -2.73 -0.72 3.27
N VAL A 70 -2.19 -0.72 4.50
CA VAL A 70 -2.23 -1.93 5.34
C VAL A 70 -3.56 -1.98 6.08
N VAL A 71 -4.30 -3.07 5.91
CA VAL A 71 -5.65 -3.26 6.43
C VAL A 71 -5.80 -4.60 7.15
N VAL A 72 -6.86 -4.70 7.95
CA VAL A 72 -7.43 -5.98 8.38
C VAL A 72 -8.85 -6.02 7.84
N LEU A 73 -9.26 -7.14 7.27
CA LEU A 73 -10.62 -7.33 6.77
C LEU A 73 -11.46 -8.05 7.83
N ASN A 74 -12.72 -7.65 8.00
CA ASN A 74 -13.69 -8.40 8.78
C ASN A 74 -14.31 -9.54 7.94
N GLU A 75 -15.21 -10.32 8.53
CA GLU A 75 -15.89 -11.44 7.85
C GLU A 75 -16.68 -11.02 6.61
N ALA A 76 -17.09 -9.76 6.52
CA ALA A 76 -17.77 -9.20 5.35
C ALA A 76 -16.81 -8.62 4.30
N GLY A 77 -15.49 -8.76 4.48
CA GLY A 77 -14.46 -8.23 3.58
C GLY A 77 -14.23 -6.72 3.70
N LEU A 78 -14.78 -6.05 4.73
CA LEU A 78 -14.61 -4.62 4.94
C LEU A 78 -13.41 -4.34 5.86
N SER A 79 -12.71 -3.23 5.62
CA SER A 79 -11.58 -2.82 6.48
C SER A 79 -12.03 -2.50 7.90
N ASP A 80 -11.43 -3.16 8.90
CA ASP A 80 -11.66 -2.92 10.32
C ASP A 80 -10.42 -2.27 10.97
N PHE A 81 -10.50 -0.94 11.10
CA PHE A 81 -9.44 -0.13 11.69
C PHE A 81 -9.20 -0.44 13.19
N ALA A 82 -10.24 -0.84 13.92
CA ALA A 82 -10.09 -1.20 15.33
C ALA A 82 -9.36 -2.54 15.48
N ALA A 83 -9.66 -3.51 14.62
CA ALA A 83 -8.94 -4.78 14.54
C ALA A 83 -7.49 -4.60 14.09
N LEU A 84 -7.22 -3.71 13.12
CA LEU A 84 -5.88 -3.39 12.64
C LEU A 84 -4.95 -2.94 13.77
N ARG A 85 -5.40 -2.00 14.62
CA ARG A 85 -4.63 -1.52 15.79
C ARG A 85 -4.22 -2.66 16.73
N LYS A 86 -5.06 -3.69 16.87
CA LYS A 86 -4.77 -4.87 17.68
C LYS A 86 -3.84 -5.85 16.97
N ALA A 87 -4.06 -6.06 15.66
CA ALA A 87 -3.34 -7.02 14.84
C ALA A 87 -1.86 -6.66 14.66
N ILE A 88 -1.54 -5.38 14.48
CA ILE A 88 -0.19 -4.92 14.12
C ILE A 88 0.93 -5.32 15.10
N THR A 89 0.56 -5.69 16.33
CA THR A 89 1.53 -6.13 17.35
C THR A 89 1.46 -7.63 17.66
N ARG A 90 0.36 -8.32 17.33
CA ARG A 90 0.08 -9.67 17.84
C ARG A 90 -0.42 -10.67 16.80
N ARG A 91 -0.97 -10.20 15.67
CA ARG A 91 -1.58 -11.03 14.62
C ARG A 91 -1.18 -10.51 13.24
N GLN A 92 0.11 -10.63 12.92
CA GLN A 92 0.65 -10.08 11.66
C GLN A 92 0.08 -10.80 10.42
N HIS A 93 -0.34 -12.06 10.55
CA HIS A 93 -0.95 -12.86 9.49
C HIS A 93 -2.34 -12.37 9.05
N ASP A 94 -3.00 -11.53 9.85
CA ASP A 94 -4.30 -10.95 9.50
C ASP A 94 -4.17 -9.68 8.65
N LEU A 95 -2.94 -9.24 8.39
CA LEU A 95 -2.66 -8.00 7.69
C LEU A 95 -2.64 -8.24 6.18
N TYR A 96 -3.35 -7.38 5.47
CA TYR A 96 -3.32 -7.31 4.01
C TYR A 96 -2.68 -5.99 3.60
N PHE A 97 -1.91 -6.00 2.51
CA PHE A 97 -1.44 -4.80 1.84
C PHE A 97 -2.23 -4.61 0.55
N VAL A 98 -3.04 -3.57 0.50
CA VAL A 98 -3.78 -3.20 -0.71
C VAL A 98 -2.98 -2.14 -1.45
N ALA A 99 -2.27 -2.55 -2.50
CA ALA A 99 -1.51 -1.65 -3.36
C ALA A 99 -2.45 -0.81 -4.24
N PHE A 100 -2.16 0.48 -4.40
CA PHE A 100 -2.91 1.39 -5.28
C PHE A 100 -2.03 2.25 -6.18
N ASP A 101 -0.70 2.23 -5.99
CA ASP A 101 0.22 2.96 -6.87
C ASP A 101 1.59 2.28 -6.94
N LEU A 102 2.27 2.43 -8.08
CA LEU A 102 3.65 1.99 -8.31
C LEU A 102 4.49 3.21 -8.68
N LEU A 103 5.39 3.60 -7.79
CA LEU A 103 6.13 4.85 -7.90
C LEU A 103 7.49 4.68 -8.56
N HIS A 104 8.07 3.48 -8.46
CA HIS A 104 9.36 3.14 -9.06
C HIS A 104 9.37 1.66 -9.43
N LEU A 105 9.98 1.33 -10.57
CA LEU A 105 10.16 -0.06 -11.01
C LEU A 105 11.45 -0.22 -11.80
N ASN A 106 12.30 -1.17 -11.39
CA ASN A 106 13.49 -1.61 -12.12
C ASN A 106 14.38 -0.48 -12.64
N GLY A 107 14.65 0.52 -11.79
CA GLY A 107 15.49 1.67 -12.09
C GLY A 107 14.77 2.87 -12.73
N HIS A 108 13.46 2.77 -12.95
CA HIS A 108 12.66 3.84 -13.53
C HIS A 108 11.78 4.51 -12.46
N ASP A 109 11.92 5.83 -12.32
CA ASP A 109 10.97 6.66 -11.58
C ASP A 109 9.71 6.86 -12.43
N LEU A 110 8.56 6.44 -11.91
CA LEU A 110 7.30 6.44 -12.63
C LEU A 110 6.41 7.62 -12.26
N ARG A 111 6.79 8.45 -11.28
CA ARG A 111 5.90 9.46 -10.68
C ARG A 111 5.39 10.53 -11.66
N ASP A 112 6.10 10.77 -12.75
CA ASP A 112 5.73 11.72 -13.79
C ASP A 112 4.85 11.09 -14.90
N MET A 113 4.62 9.77 -14.86
CA MET A 113 3.71 9.08 -15.78
C MET A 113 2.24 9.25 -15.36
N ALA A 114 1.31 9.10 -16.32
CA ALA A 114 -0.11 9.09 -16.02
C ALA A 114 -0.47 7.93 -15.07
N LEU A 115 -1.48 8.11 -14.22
CA LEU A 115 -1.90 7.09 -13.25
C LEU A 115 -2.28 5.77 -13.93
N GLU A 116 -2.92 5.86 -15.10
CA GLU A 116 -3.30 4.70 -15.92
C GLU A 116 -2.08 3.88 -16.33
N ASP A 117 -1.01 4.54 -16.81
CA ASP A 117 0.22 3.88 -17.21
C ASP A 117 0.95 3.22 -16.02
N ARG A 118 0.86 3.81 -14.82
CA ARG A 118 1.46 3.22 -13.61
C ARG A 118 0.72 1.97 -13.11
N ARG A 119 -0.50 1.73 -13.61
CA ARG A 119 -1.38 0.62 -13.21
C ARG A 119 -1.48 -0.50 -14.24
N ALA A 120 -0.95 -0.29 -15.45
CA ALA A 120 -0.98 -1.20 -16.57
C ALA A 120 -0.14 -2.47 -16.35
#